data_AF-A0AAN5RDA2-F1
#
_entry.id   AF-A0AAN5RDA2-F1
#
_cell.length_a   1.000
_cell.length_b   1.000
_cell.length_c   1.000
_cell.angle_alpha   90.00
_cell.angle_beta   90.00
_cell.angle_gamma   90.00
#
_symmetry.space_group_name_H-M   'P 1'
#
loop_
_entity.id
_entity.type
_entity.pdbx_description
1 polymer ?
#
loop_
_entity_poly.entity_id
_entity_poly.type
_entity_poly.pdbx_seq_one_letter_code
_entity_poly.pdbx_strand_id
1 'polypeptide(L)'
;MQAPRDNSVTVQKIPDGYRCNAMGYLVPVDKIKPIDLLRDELVRSLHAEMREIRRRIVEFKLSAMQRIGDFTDLSASDYGVTYGGAKGNVMLPSFDGSLRVSRATGEHRVFDERIQAAKEKIDACIARWSNGANENLIAIVNRSFRTNKQGMIDVNEVLGLRELDINDEEWLEAMRAVVDSIKVNGSSTYLRFYERENDKEYKQISLDFSKL
;
A
#
# COMPACT_ATOMS: atom_id res chain seq x y z
N MET A 1 25.56 -0.98 26.49
CA MET A 1 25.96 -0.89 25.07
C MET A 1 25.64 -2.24 24.42
N GLN A 2 24.46 -2.38 23.81
CA GLN A 2 24.07 -3.60 23.10
C GLN A 2 24.27 -3.35 21.60
N ALA A 3 25.17 -4.12 21.00
CA ALA A 3 25.43 -4.07 19.57
C ALA A 3 24.21 -4.57 18.79
N PRO A 4 23.89 -3.98 17.62
CA PRO A 4 22.82 -4.46 16.77
C PRO A 4 23.18 -5.85 16.24
N ARG A 5 22.26 -6.81 16.42
CA ARG A 5 22.36 -8.13 15.78
C ARG A 5 22.07 -7.96 14.31
N ASP A 6 23.13 -7.94 13.51
CA ASP A 6 23.07 -8.03 12.07
C ASP A 6 22.47 -9.40 11.70
N ASN A 7 21.22 -9.39 11.25
CA ASN A 7 20.45 -10.59 10.95
C ASN A 7 20.58 -10.99 9.47
N SER A 8 21.76 -10.77 8.89
CA SER A 8 22.12 -11.35 7.60
C SER A 8 22.34 -12.85 7.79
N VAL A 9 21.33 -13.65 7.49
CA VAL A 9 21.48 -15.11 7.41
C VAL A 9 22.41 -15.40 6.22
N THR A 10 23.70 -15.51 6.50
CA THR A 10 24.67 -16.15 5.60
C THR A 10 24.13 -17.54 5.28
N VAL A 11 23.88 -17.81 4.00
CA VAL A 11 23.51 -19.14 3.50
C VAL A 11 24.73 -20.06 3.69
N GLN A 12 24.89 -20.60 4.90
CA GLN A 12 25.82 -21.70 5.13
C GLN A 12 25.35 -22.88 4.30
N LYS A 13 26.25 -23.40 3.46
CA LYS A 13 26.02 -24.63 2.70
C LYS A 13 25.76 -25.76 3.70
N ILE A 14 24.49 -26.18 3.81
CA ILE A 14 24.06 -27.22 4.75
C ILE A 14 24.71 -28.54 4.31
N PRO A 15 25.49 -29.22 5.18
CA PRO A 15 26.08 -30.52 4.85
C PRO A 15 25.01 -31.59 4.61
N ASP A 16 25.31 -32.56 3.75
CA ASP A 16 24.41 -33.69 3.49
C ASP A 16 24.08 -34.43 4.79
N GLY A 17 22.80 -34.75 4.99
CA GLY A 17 22.31 -35.42 6.21
C GLY A 17 21.98 -34.47 7.38
N TYR A 18 22.09 -33.16 7.21
CA TYR A 18 21.71 -32.15 8.21
C TYR A 18 20.58 -31.26 7.71
N ARG A 19 19.79 -30.69 8.64
CA ARG A 19 18.87 -29.57 8.37
C ARG A 19 19.11 -28.43 9.36
N CYS A 20 18.89 -27.20 8.92
CA CYS A 20 18.98 -26.02 9.77
C CYS A 20 17.64 -25.76 10.45
N ASN A 21 17.65 -25.58 11.78
CA ASN A 21 16.45 -25.23 12.54
C ASN A 21 16.22 -23.71 12.61
N ALA A 22 15.11 -23.27 13.21
CA ALA A 22 14.73 -21.86 13.28
C ALA A 22 15.71 -20.97 14.06
N MET A 23 16.57 -21.55 14.91
CA MET A 23 17.61 -20.83 15.66
C MET A 23 18.94 -20.76 14.91
N GLY A 24 19.03 -21.34 13.71
CA GLY A 24 20.25 -21.37 12.90
C GLY A 24 21.17 -22.57 13.18
N TYR A 25 20.77 -23.53 14.02
CA TYR A 25 21.59 -24.69 14.33
C TYR A 25 21.40 -25.82 13.30
N LEU A 26 22.50 -26.48 12.94
CA LEU A 26 22.49 -27.69 12.10
C LEU A 26 22.15 -28.92 12.96
N VAL A 27 21.07 -29.60 12.60
CA VAL A 27 20.56 -30.79 13.28
C VAL A 27 20.64 -31.99 12.32
N PRO A 28 21.29 -33.10 12.71
CA PRO A 28 21.25 -34.35 11.94
C PRO A 28 19.81 -34.82 11.68
N VAL A 29 19.51 -35.28 10.47
CA VAL A 29 18.15 -35.68 10.07
C VAL A 29 17.60 -36.82 10.94
N ASP A 30 18.45 -37.76 11.37
CA ASP A 30 18.08 -38.89 12.24
C ASP A 30 17.64 -38.45 13.65
N LYS A 31 18.01 -37.23 14.08
CA LYS A 31 17.61 -36.64 15.36
C LYS A 31 16.34 -35.79 15.27
N ILE A 32 15.76 -35.63 14.08
CA ILE A 32 14.51 -34.90 13.88
C ILE A 32 13.34 -35.89 13.97
N LYS A 33 12.29 -35.54 14.69
CA LYS A 33 11.11 -36.41 14.79
C LYS A 33 10.48 -36.59 13.40
N PRO A 34 10.00 -37.80 13.04
CA PRO A 34 9.38 -38.04 11.74
C PRO A 34 8.22 -37.07 11.41
N ILE A 35 7.40 -36.72 12.41
CA ILE A 35 6.30 -35.77 12.23
C ILE A 35 6.78 -34.34 11.88
N ASP A 36 7.94 -33.94 12.39
CA ASP A 36 8.51 -32.62 12.10
C ASP A 36 9.11 -32.59 10.69
N LEU A 37 9.68 -33.71 10.23
CA LEU A 37 10.13 -33.86 8.84
C LEU A 37 8.95 -33.82 7.86
N LEU A 38 7.88 -34.55 8.14
CA LEU A 38 6.66 -34.53 7.32
C LEU A 38 6.02 -33.13 7.27
N ARG A 39 6.02 -32.41 8.40
CA ARG A 39 5.54 -31.03 8.44
C ARG A 39 6.40 -30.11 7.59
N ASP A 40 7.73 -30.20 7.70
CA ASP A 40 8.64 -29.39 6.89
C ASP A 40 8.50 -29.69 5.40
N GLU A 41 8.34 -30.96 5.02
CA GLU A 41 8.07 -31.38 3.65
C GLU A 41 6.77 -30.77 3.10
N LEU A 42 5.66 -30.91 3.84
CA LEU A 42 4.37 -30.34 3.48
C LEU A 42 4.45 -28.81 3.31
N VAL A 43 5.09 -28.11 4.25
CA VAL A 43 5.22 -26.65 4.17
C VAL A 43 6.05 -26.26 2.94
N ARG A 44 7.15 -26.98 2.66
CA ARG A 44 8.01 -26.70 1.50
C ARG A 44 7.30 -26.97 0.17
N SER A 45 6.54 -28.06 0.06
CA SER A 45 5.79 -28.36 -1.17
C SER A 45 4.75 -27.29 -1.45
N LEU A 46 3.94 -26.92 -0.46
CA LEU A 46 2.94 -25.86 -0.59
C LEU A 46 3.58 -24.51 -0.94
N HIS A 47 4.74 -24.18 -0.35
CA HIS A 47 5.48 -22.98 -0.71
C HIS A 47 6.03 -23.00 -2.14
N ALA A 48 6.42 -24.16 -2.66
CA ALA A 48 6.87 -24.30 -4.04
C ALA A 48 5.72 -24.07 -5.01
N GLU A 49 4.55 -24.69 -4.76
CA GLU A 49 3.34 -24.48 -5.55
C GLU A 49 2.88 -23.01 -5.52
N MET A 50 2.88 -22.40 -4.33
CA MET A 50 2.49 -21.00 -4.18
C MET A 50 3.44 -20.03 -4.89
N ARG A 51 4.75 -20.35 -4.96
CA ARG A 51 5.71 -19.55 -5.74
C ARG A 51 5.38 -19.59 -7.22
N GLU A 52 4.95 -20.73 -7.74
CA GLU A 52 4.57 -20.87 -9.14
C GLU A 52 3.27 -20.11 -9.46
N ILE A 53 2.26 -20.21 -8.59
CA ILE A 53 1.03 -19.39 -8.71
C ILE A 53 1.38 -17.90 -8.70
N ARG A 54 2.23 -17.47 -7.76
CA ARG A 54 2.70 -16.08 -7.68
C ARG A 54 3.39 -15.63 -8.96
N ARG A 55 4.26 -16.47 -9.54
CA ARG A 55 4.95 -16.17 -10.80
C ARG A 55 3.94 -15.91 -11.91
N ARG A 56 2.95 -16.78 -12.07
CA ARG A 56 1.88 -16.64 -13.06
C ARG A 56 1.04 -15.37 -12.86
N ILE A 57 0.72 -15.02 -11.61
CA ILE A 57 -0.02 -13.78 -11.30
C ILE A 57 0.80 -12.55 -11.67
N VAL A 58 2.11 -12.54 -11.39
CA VAL A 58 3.00 -11.43 -11.74
C VAL A 58 3.11 -11.27 -13.26
N GLU A 59 3.33 -12.36 -14.00
CA GLU A 59 3.40 -12.36 -15.45
C GLU A 59 2.10 -11.86 -16.08
N PHE A 60 0.96 -12.36 -15.61
CA PHE A 60 -0.35 -11.89 -16.04
C PHE A 60 -0.55 -10.40 -15.77
N LYS A 61 -0.19 -9.91 -14.57
CA LYS A 61 -0.31 -8.49 -14.20
C LYS A 61 0.47 -7.61 -15.16
N LEU A 62 1.74 -7.94 -15.44
CA LEU A 62 2.59 -7.16 -16.34
C LEU A 62 2.03 -7.15 -17.77
N SER A 63 1.67 -8.32 -18.29
CA SER A 63 1.08 -8.46 -19.61
C SER A 63 -0.24 -7.69 -19.75
N ALA A 64 -1.13 -7.79 -18.76
CA ALA A 64 -2.41 -7.08 -18.77
C ALA A 64 -2.24 -5.57 -18.73
N MET A 65 -1.31 -5.04 -17.92
CA MET A 65 -1.02 -3.61 -17.87
C MET A 65 -0.53 -3.09 -19.22
N GLN A 66 0.39 -3.81 -19.87
CA GLN A 66 0.90 -3.45 -21.18
C GLN A 66 -0.23 -3.42 -22.22
N ARG A 67 -1.03 -4.49 -22.30
CA ARG A 67 -2.15 -4.59 -23.24
C ARG A 67 -3.20 -3.50 -23.05
N ILE A 68 -3.49 -3.12 -21.80
CA ILE A 68 -4.40 -2.01 -21.49
C ILE A 68 -3.79 -0.68 -21.95
N GLY A 69 -2.49 -0.47 -21.72
CA GLY A 69 -1.76 0.70 -22.21
C GLY A 69 -1.81 0.82 -23.73
N ASP A 70 -1.40 -0.24 -24.43
CA ASP A 70 -1.41 -0.30 -25.89
C ASP A 70 -2.81 -0.02 -26.46
N PHE A 71 -3.85 -0.59 -25.86
CA PHE A 71 -5.24 -0.35 -26.26
C PHE A 71 -5.65 1.11 -26.05
N THR A 72 -5.30 1.72 -24.91
CA THR A 72 -5.64 3.12 -24.64
C THR A 72 -4.93 4.08 -25.59
N ASP A 73 -3.68 3.77 -25.94
CA ASP A 73 -2.89 4.58 -26.88
C ASP A 73 -3.46 4.47 -28.30
N LEU A 74 -3.78 3.24 -28.74
CA LEU A 74 -4.45 3.00 -30.02
C LEU A 74 -5.79 3.75 -30.09
N SER A 75 -6.64 3.61 -29.06
CA SER A 75 -7.96 4.24 -29.03
C SER A 75 -7.88 5.77 -29.05
N ALA A 76 -6.85 6.36 -28.44
CA ALA A 76 -6.66 7.81 -28.46
C ALA A 76 -6.10 8.30 -29.80
N SER A 77 -5.25 7.50 -30.45
CA SER A 77 -4.67 7.82 -31.76
C SER A 77 -5.73 7.99 -32.85
N ASP A 78 -6.84 7.25 -32.78
CA ASP A 78 -7.99 7.39 -33.69
C ASP A 78 -8.64 8.78 -33.65
N TYR A 79 -8.46 9.52 -32.53
CA TYR A 79 -8.98 10.87 -32.35
C TYR A 79 -7.89 11.95 -32.44
N GLY A 80 -6.66 11.58 -32.84
CA GLY A 80 -5.54 12.50 -32.95
C GLY A 80 -5.05 13.06 -31.60
N VAL A 81 -5.43 12.41 -30.49
CA VAL A 81 -5.03 12.79 -29.13
C VAL A 81 -4.03 11.77 -28.62
N THR A 82 -2.90 12.21 -28.07
CA THR A 82 -2.06 11.35 -27.26
C THR A 82 -2.71 11.20 -25.89
N TYR A 83 -3.09 9.98 -25.49
CA TYR A 83 -3.55 9.73 -24.13
C TYR A 83 -2.40 10.10 -23.19
N GLY A 84 -2.58 11.19 -22.44
CA GLY A 84 -1.55 11.81 -21.62
C GLY A 84 -1.12 10.90 -20.46
N GLY A 85 -0.12 10.06 -20.72
CA GLY A 85 0.68 9.36 -19.73
C GLY A 85 0.02 8.12 -19.11
N ALA A 86 0.86 7.13 -18.80
CA ALA A 86 0.56 5.85 -18.14
C ALA A 86 -0.17 5.92 -16.77
N LYS A 87 -0.69 7.10 -16.38
CA LYS A 87 -1.23 7.44 -15.07
C LYS A 87 -2.75 7.68 -15.05
N GLY A 88 -3.45 7.52 -16.16
CA GLY A 88 -4.92 7.62 -16.20
C GLY A 88 -5.61 6.37 -15.64
N ASN A 89 -6.56 6.58 -14.73
CA ASN A 89 -7.54 5.55 -14.36
C ASN A 89 -8.39 5.23 -15.60
N VAL A 90 -8.51 3.96 -15.96
CA VAL A 90 -9.30 3.52 -17.11
C VAL A 90 -10.26 2.40 -16.74
N MET A 91 -11.43 2.41 -17.36
CA MET A 91 -12.44 1.35 -17.27
C MET A 91 -12.79 0.89 -18.68
N LEU A 92 -12.61 -0.40 -18.93
CA LEU A 92 -12.85 -1.04 -20.21
C LEU A 92 -13.95 -2.09 -20.05
N PRO A 93 -15.20 -1.79 -20.44
CA PRO A 93 -16.25 -2.81 -20.55
C PRO A 93 -16.04 -3.68 -21.79
N SER A 94 -16.49 -4.94 -21.75
CA SER A 94 -16.66 -5.75 -22.95
C SER A 94 -17.82 -5.21 -23.81
N PHE A 95 -17.88 -5.62 -25.08
CA PHE A 95 -18.89 -5.15 -26.02
C PHE A 95 -20.33 -5.51 -25.59
N ASP A 96 -20.52 -6.72 -25.08
CA ASP A 96 -21.78 -7.18 -24.48
C ASP A 96 -22.00 -6.62 -23.06
N GLY A 97 -21.01 -5.93 -22.51
CA GLY A 97 -21.00 -5.37 -21.17
C GLY A 97 -21.05 -6.41 -20.05
N SER A 98 -20.83 -7.70 -20.29
CA SER A 98 -20.84 -8.73 -19.23
C SER A 98 -19.54 -8.70 -18.39
N LEU A 99 -18.45 -8.21 -18.97
CA LEU A 99 -17.13 -8.15 -18.35
C LEU A 99 -16.65 -6.70 -18.27
N ARG A 100 -15.83 -6.41 -17.26
CA ARG A 100 -15.16 -5.11 -17.15
C ARG A 100 -13.80 -5.24 -16.51
N VAL A 101 -12.82 -4.57 -17.09
CA VAL A 101 -11.48 -4.41 -16.51
C VAL A 101 -11.28 -2.96 -16.13
N SER A 102 -10.73 -2.71 -14.94
CA SER A 102 -10.29 -1.37 -14.55
C SER A 102 -8.83 -1.35 -14.12
N ARG A 103 -8.12 -0.32 -14.56
CA ARG A 103 -6.77 0.03 -14.11
C ARG A 103 -6.88 1.33 -13.33
N ALA A 104 -6.44 1.33 -12.08
CA ALA A 104 -6.41 2.53 -11.24
C ALA A 104 -5.00 2.78 -10.72
N THR A 105 -4.53 4.01 -10.76
CA THR A 105 -3.24 4.42 -10.18
C THR A 105 -3.50 5.26 -8.93
N GLY A 106 -3.10 4.73 -7.78
CA GLY A 106 -3.13 5.45 -6.51
C GLY A 106 -1.76 6.03 -6.19
N GLU A 107 -1.69 7.29 -5.81
CA GLU A 107 -0.46 7.93 -5.35
C GLU A 107 -0.30 7.77 -3.84
N HIS A 108 0.90 7.38 -3.42
CA HIS A 108 1.29 7.32 -2.02
C HIS A 108 1.80 8.71 -1.61
N ARG A 109 0.94 9.45 -0.93
CA ARG A 109 1.26 10.78 -0.39
C ARG A 109 1.92 10.63 0.98
N VAL A 110 2.99 11.37 1.18
CA VAL A 110 3.68 11.52 2.47
C VAL A 110 3.90 13.00 2.75
N PHE A 111 4.13 13.34 4.00
CA PHE A 111 4.60 14.66 4.37
C PHE A 111 6.13 14.72 4.38
N ASP A 112 6.69 15.83 3.94
CA ASP A 112 8.10 16.18 4.13
C ASP A 112 8.33 16.88 5.48
N GLU A 113 9.55 17.34 5.75
CA GLU A 113 9.94 17.96 7.02
C GLU A 113 9.10 19.19 7.41
N ARG A 114 8.47 19.86 6.44
CA ARG A 114 7.68 21.10 6.67
C ARG A 114 6.42 20.84 7.48
N ILE A 115 5.97 19.58 7.59
CA ILE A 115 4.83 19.21 8.43
C ILE A 115 5.07 19.51 9.91
N GLN A 116 6.32 19.50 10.37
CA GLN A 116 6.66 19.86 11.75
C GLN A 116 6.48 21.36 11.99
N ALA A 117 6.88 22.20 11.02
CA ALA A 117 6.66 23.64 11.09
C ALA A 117 5.15 23.98 11.06
N ALA A 118 4.37 23.25 10.28
CA ALA A 118 2.91 23.39 10.27
C ALA A 118 2.29 22.99 11.61
N LYS A 119 2.77 21.90 12.22
CA LYS A 119 2.32 21.46 13.55
C LYS A 119 2.59 22.51 14.63
N GLU A 120 3.78 23.09 14.65
CA GLU A 120 4.12 24.14 15.63
C GLU A 120 3.21 25.36 15.52
N LYS A 121 2.89 25.80 14.29
CA LYS A 121 1.94 26.89 14.06
C LYS A 121 0.53 26.52 14.56
N ILE A 122 0.06 25.30 14.28
CA ILE A 122 -1.23 24.81 14.77
C ILE A 122 -1.28 24.79 16.31
N ASP A 123 -0.24 24.25 16.94
CA ASP A 123 -0.14 24.17 18.40
C ASP A 123 -0.15 25.57 19.03
N ALA A 124 0.53 26.54 18.40
CA ALA A 124 0.54 27.94 18.83
C ALA A 124 -0.85 28.60 18.71
N CYS A 125 -1.58 28.36 17.61
CA CYS A 125 -2.96 28.84 17.45
C CYS A 125 -3.86 28.31 18.57
N ILE A 126 -3.78 27.00 18.84
CA ILE A 126 -4.62 26.36 19.86
C ILE A 126 -4.26 26.87 21.26
N ALA A 127 -2.97 27.02 21.57
CA ALA A 127 -2.52 27.57 22.84
C ALA A 127 -3.02 29.01 23.05
N ARG A 128 -3.00 29.84 22.00
CA ARG A 128 -3.55 31.21 22.03
C ARG A 128 -5.06 31.23 22.27
N TRP A 129 -5.80 30.32 21.64
CA TRP A 129 -7.25 30.19 21.87
C TRP A 129 -7.56 29.62 23.26
N SER A 130 -6.63 28.87 23.85
CA SER A 130 -6.80 28.20 25.13
C SER A 130 -6.60 29.12 26.35
N ASN A 131 -7.49 30.11 26.47
CA ASN A 131 -7.92 30.67 27.75
C ASN A 131 -9.23 29.96 28.21
N GLY A 132 -9.26 28.63 28.07
CA GLY A 132 -10.44 27.77 28.31
C GLY A 132 -10.94 26.96 27.10
N ALA A 133 -10.19 26.89 26.00
CA ALA A 133 -10.61 26.18 24.79
C ALA A 133 -10.39 24.65 24.90
N ASN A 134 -11.50 23.99 25.21
CA ASN A 134 -11.95 22.68 24.72
C ASN A 134 -10.83 21.65 24.48
N GLU A 135 -10.49 20.88 25.51
CA GLU A 135 -9.59 19.70 25.46
C GLU A 135 -9.86 18.79 24.26
N ASN A 136 -11.10 18.77 23.75
CA ASN A 136 -11.49 18.04 22.56
C ASN A 136 -10.79 18.51 21.27
N LEU A 137 -10.52 19.82 21.09
CA LEU A 137 -9.80 20.33 19.91
C LEU A 137 -8.32 19.93 19.95
N ILE A 138 -7.69 20.02 21.12
CA ILE A 138 -6.32 19.55 21.35
C ILE A 138 -6.24 18.05 21.07
N ALA A 139 -7.23 17.27 21.50
CA ALA A 139 -7.29 15.83 21.25
C ALA A 139 -7.42 15.51 19.75
N ILE A 140 -8.22 16.27 19.00
CA ILE A 140 -8.38 16.10 17.54
C ILE A 140 -7.05 16.38 16.83
N VAL A 141 -6.38 17.48 17.15
CA VAL A 141 -5.09 17.82 16.52
C VAL A 141 -4.00 16.81 16.88
N ASN A 142 -3.87 16.44 18.15
CA ASN A 142 -2.91 15.42 18.57
C ASN A 142 -3.16 14.08 17.86
N ARG A 143 -4.43 13.73 17.63
CA ARG A 143 -4.79 12.55 16.84
C ARG A 143 -4.33 12.69 15.39
N SER A 144 -4.58 13.83 14.74
CA SER A 144 -4.21 14.06 13.35
C SER A 144 -2.70 13.96 13.10
N PHE A 145 -1.86 14.38 14.05
CA PHE A 145 -0.40 14.30 13.95
C PHE A 145 0.21 13.01 14.50
N ARG A 146 -0.61 12.02 14.87
CA ARG A 146 -0.12 10.74 15.40
C ARG A 146 0.59 9.95 14.31
N THR A 147 1.76 9.42 14.64
CA THR A 147 2.51 8.54 13.74
C THR A 147 2.00 7.10 13.82
N ASN A 148 1.99 6.42 12.68
CA ASN A 148 1.71 4.99 12.60
C ASN A 148 2.91 4.17 13.09
N LYS A 149 2.80 2.83 13.03
CA LYS A 149 3.88 1.92 13.47
C LYS A 149 5.19 2.10 12.69
N GLN A 150 5.13 2.74 11.52
CA GLN A 150 6.25 3.04 10.63
C GLN A 150 6.80 4.46 10.84
N GLY A 151 6.29 5.21 11.83
CA GLY A 151 6.73 6.58 12.12
C GLY A 151 6.17 7.65 11.19
N MET A 152 5.20 7.33 10.32
CA MET A 152 4.62 8.27 9.36
C MET A 152 3.27 8.81 9.83
N ILE A 153 2.99 10.08 9.53
CA ILE A 153 1.72 10.75 9.81
C ILE A 153 0.72 10.45 8.69
N ASP A 154 -0.55 10.23 9.04
CA ASP A 154 -1.62 10.02 8.05
C ASP A 154 -2.02 11.34 7.37
N VAL A 155 -1.82 11.40 6.05
CA VAL A 155 -2.13 12.61 5.26
C VAL A 155 -3.61 12.97 5.30
N ASN A 156 -4.51 11.98 5.36
CA ASN A 156 -5.95 12.25 5.34
C ASN A 156 -6.42 12.80 6.70
N GLU A 157 -5.90 12.29 7.82
CA GLU A 157 -6.28 12.79 9.16
C GLU A 157 -5.81 14.24 9.39
N VAL A 158 -4.65 14.63 8.84
CA VAL A 158 -4.19 16.03 8.90
C VAL A 158 -4.98 16.91 7.93
N LEU A 159 -5.27 16.44 6.71
CA LEU A 159 -6.09 17.20 5.76
C LEU A 159 -7.52 17.42 6.28
N GLY A 160 -8.06 16.50 7.08
CA GLY A 160 -9.36 16.65 7.74
C GLY A 160 -9.45 17.89 8.64
N LEU A 161 -8.33 18.41 9.16
CA LEU A 161 -8.33 19.66 9.93
C LEU A 161 -8.80 20.86 9.11
N ARG A 162 -8.70 20.80 7.77
CA ARG A 162 -9.17 21.86 6.86
C ARG A 162 -10.68 21.90 6.71
N GLU A 163 -11.39 20.84 7.12
CA GLU A 163 -12.86 20.83 7.09
C GLU A 163 -13.44 21.75 8.18
N LEU A 164 -12.63 22.15 9.16
CA LEU A 164 -13.01 23.10 10.20
C LEU A 164 -13.04 24.53 9.62
N ASP A 165 -14.20 25.18 9.71
CA ASP A 165 -14.39 26.58 9.28
C ASP A 165 -13.80 27.55 10.33
N ILE A 166 -12.49 27.75 10.26
CA ILE A 166 -11.74 28.61 11.19
C ILE A 166 -11.11 29.76 10.40
N ASN A 167 -11.62 30.97 10.65
CA ASN A 167 -11.17 32.21 10.02
C ASN A 167 -10.11 32.93 10.87
N ASP A 168 -8.97 32.28 11.10
CA ASP A 168 -7.81 32.85 11.77
C ASP A 168 -6.60 32.85 10.83
N GLU A 169 -5.87 33.97 10.76
CA GLU A 169 -4.80 34.17 9.77
C GLU A 169 -3.63 33.19 9.97
N GLU A 170 -3.25 32.91 11.22
CA GLU A 170 -2.18 31.96 11.55
C GLU A 170 -2.62 30.53 11.27
N TRP A 171 -3.89 30.19 11.55
CA TRP A 171 -4.47 28.89 11.20
C TRP A 171 -4.45 28.64 9.69
N LEU A 172 -4.86 29.64 8.89
CA LEU A 172 -4.85 29.56 7.43
C LEU A 172 -3.42 29.46 6.87
N GLU A 173 -2.45 30.11 7.50
CA GLU A 173 -1.03 29.94 7.16
C GLU A 173 -0.53 28.53 7.50
N ALA A 174 -0.91 27.99 8.65
CA ALA A 174 -0.54 26.64 9.05
C ALA A 174 -1.14 25.58 8.11
N MET A 175 -2.40 25.74 7.71
CA MET A 175 -3.04 24.87 6.72
C MET A 175 -2.39 24.96 5.34
N ARG A 176 -1.88 26.13 4.94
CA ARG A 176 -1.05 26.26 3.73
C ARG A 176 0.25 25.47 3.84
N ALA A 177 0.96 25.59 4.97
CA ALA A 177 2.18 24.84 5.22
C ALA A 177 1.94 23.31 5.22
N VAL A 178 0.80 22.84 5.75
CA VAL A 178 0.39 21.42 5.64
C VAL A 178 0.32 21.00 4.17
N VAL A 179 -0.36 21.77 3.32
CA VAL A 179 -0.52 21.42 1.89
C VAL A 179 0.83 21.40 1.18
N ASP A 180 1.68 22.39 1.42
CA ASP A 180 2.99 22.51 0.79
C ASP A 180 3.96 21.39 1.18
N SER A 181 3.73 20.77 2.35
CA SER A 181 4.50 19.64 2.85
C SER A 181 4.12 18.30 2.20
N ILE A 182 3.02 18.22 1.44
CA ILE A 182 2.60 16.98 0.78
C ILE A 182 3.50 16.68 -0.41
N LYS A 183 4.11 15.49 -0.40
CA LYS A 183 4.89 14.93 -1.51
C LYS A 183 4.35 13.57 -1.93
N VAL A 184 4.49 13.26 -3.22
CA VAL A 184 4.22 11.93 -3.75
C VAL A 184 5.49 11.09 -3.62
N ASN A 185 5.44 10.06 -2.77
CA ASN A 185 6.57 9.15 -2.52
C ASN A 185 6.51 7.89 -3.40
N GLY A 186 5.48 7.75 -4.22
CA GLY A 186 5.34 6.66 -5.17
C GLY A 186 3.92 6.52 -5.69
N SER A 187 3.71 5.57 -6.59
CA SER A 187 2.39 5.22 -7.09
C SER A 187 2.22 3.72 -7.15
N SER A 188 1.03 3.24 -6.84
CA SER A 188 0.62 1.84 -7.02
C SER A 188 -0.48 1.75 -8.06
N THR A 189 -0.25 0.91 -9.07
CA THR A 189 -1.26 0.61 -10.08
C THR A 189 -1.96 -0.71 -9.75
N TYR A 190 -3.28 -0.64 -9.67
CA TYR A 190 -4.20 -1.71 -9.32
C TYR A 190 -4.98 -2.14 -10.56
N LEU A 191 -5.10 -3.44 -10.78
CA LEU A 191 -6.04 -4.03 -11.74
C LEU A 191 -7.20 -4.63 -10.99
N ARG A 192 -8.42 -4.42 -11.49
CA ARG A 192 -9.63 -5.07 -11.00
C ARG A 192 -10.40 -5.64 -12.18
N PHE A 193 -10.84 -6.88 -12.03
CA PHE A 193 -11.64 -7.60 -13.00
C PHE A 193 -13.04 -7.79 -12.43
N TYR A 194 -14.04 -7.56 -13.26
CA TYR A 194 -15.43 -7.67 -12.89
C TYR A 194 -16.21 -8.48 -13.91
N GLU A 195 -17.23 -9.17 -13.42
CA GLU A 195 -18.21 -9.91 -14.21
C GLU A 195 -19.63 -9.57 -13.73
N ARG A 196 -20.61 -9.62 -14.63
CA ARG A 196 -22.04 -9.58 -14.29
C ARG A 196 -22.83 -10.53 -15.18
N GLU A 197 -23.86 -11.12 -14.63
CA GLU A 197 -24.84 -11.91 -15.38
C GLU A 197 -26.10 -11.07 -15.65
N ASN A 198 -26.57 -11.00 -16.89
CA ASN A 198 -27.92 -10.59 -17.30
C ASN A 198 -28.57 -9.50 -16.40
N ASP A 199 -28.05 -8.27 -16.48
CA ASP A 199 -28.50 -7.06 -15.73
C ASP A 199 -28.22 -7.02 -14.22
N LYS A 200 -27.45 -7.95 -13.65
CA LYS A 200 -26.95 -7.83 -12.27
C LYS A 200 -25.81 -6.82 -12.16
N GLU A 201 -25.56 -6.38 -10.92
CA GLU A 201 -24.39 -5.56 -10.60
C GLU A 201 -23.07 -6.29 -10.87
N TYR A 202 -22.03 -5.52 -11.22
CA TYR A 202 -20.67 -6.04 -11.39
C TYR A 202 -20.12 -6.61 -10.08
N LYS A 203 -19.76 -7.89 -10.10
CA LYS A 203 -19.02 -8.56 -9.03
C LYS A 203 -17.54 -8.60 -9.37
N GLN A 204 -16.69 -8.27 -8.40
CA GLN A 204 -15.25 -8.32 -8.60
C GLN A 204 -14.75 -9.76 -8.49
N ILE A 205 -13.96 -10.21 -9.47
CA ILE A 205 -13.22 -11.46 -9.40
C ILE A 205 -12.00 -11.23 -8.49
N SER A 206 -12.01 -11.82 -7.30
CA SER A 206 -10.96 -11.69 -6.29
C SER A 206 -9.99 -12.87 -6.37
N LEU A 207 -8.70 -12.61 -6.18
CA LEU A 207 -7.66 -13.64 -6.00
C LEU A 207 -7.24 -13.79 -4.52
N ASP A 208 -8.01 -13.19 -3.62
CA ASP A 208 -7.85 -13.35 -2.18
C ASP A 208 -8.37 -14.71 -1.74
N PHE A 209 -7.51 -15.57 -1.18
CA PHE A 209 -7.87 -16.93 -0.75
C PHE A 209 -9.07 -16.98 0.20
N SER A 210 -9.30 -15.94 1.01
CA SER A 210 -10.46 -15.90 1.92
C SER A 210 -11.78 -15.61 1.21
N LYS A 211 -11.74 -15.24 -0.07
CA LYS A 211 -12.90 -14.84 -0.88
C LYS A 211 -13.09 -15.71 -2.14
N LEU A 212 -12.24 -16.72 -2.33
CA LEU A 212 -12.35 -17.72 -3.40
C LEU A 212 -13.43 -18.76 -3.08
#